data_AF-A0A804JL89-F1
#
_entry.id   AF-A0A804JL89-F1
#
_cell.length_a   1.000
_cell.length_b   1.000
_cell.length_c   1.000
_cell.angle_alpha   90.00
_cell.angle_beta   90.00
_cell.angle_gamma   90.00
#
_symmetry.space_group_name_H-M   'P 1'
#
loop_
_entity.id
_entity.type
_entity.pdbx_description
1 polymer ?
#
loop_
_entity_poly.entity_id
_entity_poly.type
_entity_poly.pdbx_seq_one_letter_code
_entity_poly.pdbx_strand_id
1 'polypeptide(L)'
;MKKLSMGRRCFSSRNMAVIPCSILLLFSVVAVQVGGQFTDGLGFISLDCGYGRDAQAYYVGTISGITYVSDAPYIDSGEPHNISVEDASVNLFQRYLTVRSFPSGARNCYTFKSMTPRLKYLIRASFFYGNYDSKNSSSVQFDLHLGVNFWKTITVTSRSNVYFAETIMEATTDLISVCLVNTGRGTPFITSLELRPLNRTLYPVVNASLSLILLSRFDMGRIGGYLRFPSDRHDRIWNPFDDTTSLTKTSTNLPVENPVDDHFEAPLDVMNTAVVPVNSNKLELSLATEPGGLDEYYAVLYFSELKPLLQNESRQFFVYLGGTLLNDAKPFTPDYLSSSAVYSTNPTSAPTHYNISLVSTSDSTFPPILNAGEVFSTMQNTIVPSDSRNGQPPILIGSENIHIVEWVYERLAKGNVEDVVDKSLQGEYDVNCAWKIAYVALNCAMQSSTKRPTMTEVVMQLKERLALQSNLDETKLEDRNTLKRLKEHVEMHQISTFEIECASISDKDGPSAR
;
A
#
# COMPACT_ATOMS: atom_id res chain seq x y z
N MET A 1 -34.38 -64.74 -41.69
CA MET A 1 -33.22 -65.15 -42.54
C MET A 1 -32.21 -65.91 -41.67
N LYS A 2 -30.97 -66.15 -42.14
CA LYS A 2 -30.07 -67.21 -41.62
C LYS A 2 -29.47 -66.97 -40.21
N LYS A 3 -29.47 -68.04 -39.42
CA LYS A 3 -28.48 -68.53 -38.41
C LYS A 3 -27.54 -67.55 -37.66
N LEU A 4 -27.57 -67.73 -36.33
CA LEU A 4 -26.43 -67.95 -35.41
C LEU A 4 -25.00 -68.00 -36.01
N SER A 5 -24.06 -67.33 -35.32
CA SER A 5 -22.93 -68.04 -34.69
C SER A 5 -22.41 -67.27 -33.45
N MET A 6 -21.63 -67.94 -32.59
CA MET A 6 -20.95 -67.36 -31.43
C MET A 6 -19.49 -67.83 -31.46
N GLY A 7 -18.52 -66.91 -31.29
CA GLY A 7 -17.09 -67.21 -31.44
C GLY A 7 -16.24 -66.58 -30.34
N ARG A 8 -15.86 -67.38 -29.34
CA ARG A 8 -14.78 -67.03 -28.38
C ARG A 8 -13.41 -67.30 -29.01
N ARG A 9 -12.40 -66.52 -28.64
CA ARG A 9 -11.04 -67.01 -28.30
C ARG A 9 -10.26 -65.97 -27.49
N CYS A 10 -9.18 -66.42 -26.85
CA CYS A 10 -8.42 -65.68 -25.84
C CYS A 10 -6.92 -65.60 -26.18
N PHE A 11 -6.22 -64.74 -25.43
CA PHE A 11 -4.76 -64.75 -25.18
C PHE A 11 -3.81 -64.65 -26.40
N SER A 12 -3.08 -63.54 -26.46
CA SER A 12 -1.61 -63.60 -26.30
C SER A 12 -1.09 -62.23 -25.83
N SER A 13 0.00 -62.23 -25.06
CA SER A 13 0.74 -61.00 -24.73
C SER A 13 1.95 -60.82 -25.65
N ARG A 14 2.38 -59.57 -25.84
CA ARG A 14 3.76 -59.15 -25.53
C ARG A 14 3.98 -57.64 -25.72
N ASN A 15 4.59 -57.08 -24.69
CA ASN A 15 5.50 -55.92 -24.64
C ASN A 15 5.49 -54.91 -25.79
N MET A 16 5.27 -53.63 -25.45
CA MET A 16 6.19 -52.58 -25.90
C MET A 16 6.29 -51.43 -24.88
N ALA A 17 7.54 -51.00 -24.63
CA ALA A 17 7.98 -49.72 -24.05
C ALA A 17 7.10 -49.04 -22.98
N VAL A 18 7.42 -49.30 -21.70
CA VAL A 18 7.34 -48.23 -20.68
C VAL A 18 8.58 -47.36 -20.86
N ILE A 19 8.39 -46.10 -21.27
CA ILE A 19 9.42 -45.04 -21.26
C ILE A 19 8.76 -43.85 -20.54
N PRO A 20 9.43 -43.21 -19.56
CA PRO A 20 8.74 -42.53 -18.48
C PRO A 20 8.15 -41.18 -18.88
N CYS A 21 6.99 -40.85 -18.29
CA CYS A 21 6.43 -39.50 -18.30
C CYS A 21 7.23 -38.64 -17.29
N SER A 22 8.40 -38.18 -17.70
CA SER A 22 9.34 -37.41 -16.88
C SER A 22 10.20 -36.54 -17.80
N ILE A 23 10.63 -35.36 -17.34
CA ILE A 23 11.19 -34.29 -18.19
C ILE A 23 10.12 -33.67 -19.13
N LEU A 24 9.02 -33.19 -18.55
CA LEU A 24 8.25 -32.07 -19.12
C LEU A 24 7.64 -31.15 -18.04
N LEU A 25 8.28 -31.08 -16.86
CA LEU A 25 8.06 -30.03 -15.88
C LEU A 25 8.83 -28.75 -16.30
N LEU A 26 8.41 -28.16 -17.42
CA LEU A 26 8.72 -26.76 -17.72
C LEU A 26 7.77 -25.87 -16.92
N PHE A 27 8.28 -24.75 -16.41
CA PHE A 27 7.58 -23.86 -15.48
C PHE A 27 6.27 -23.27 -16.05
N SER A 28 5.17 -23.99 -15.87
CA SER A 28 3.82 -23.46 -16.02
C SER A 28 3.49 -22.57 -14.81
N VAL A 29 3.82 -21.29 -14.89
CA VAL A 29 3.28 -20.28 -13.96
C VAL A 29 1.78 -20.19 -14.26
N VAL A 30 0.98 -20.95 -13.51
CA VAL A 30 -0.48 -20.95 -13.67
C VAL A 30 -1.01 -19.64 -13.13
N ALA A 31 -1.25 -18.69 -14.02
CA ALA A 31 -2.00 -17.49 -13.69
C ALA A 31 -3.47 -17.85 -13.43
N VAL A 32 -4.06 -17.23 -12.42
CA VAL A 32 -5.43 -17.47 -11.98
C VAL A 32 -6.18 -16.14 -12.01
N GLN A 33 -7.40 -16.15 -12.57
CA GLN A 33 -8.28 -14.99 -12.54
C GLN A 33 -9.22 -15.08 -11.33
N VAL A 34 -9.03 -14.21 -10.34
CA VAL A 34 -9.79 -14.19 -9.08
C VAL A 34 -10.54 -12.86 -8.96
N GLY A 35 -11.86 -12.89 -8.79
CA GLY A 35 -12.68 -11.68 -8.61
C GLY A 35 -12.59 -10.66 -9.76
N GLY A 36 -12.18 -11.09 -10.95
CA GLY A 36 -11.92 -10.23 -12.12
C GLY A 36 -10.46 -9.77 -12.29
N GLN A 37 -9.63 -9.90 -11.25
CA GLN A 37 -8.19 -9.60 -11.29
C GLN A 37 -7.38 -10.79 -11.81
N PHE A 38 -6.16 -10.52 -12.25
CA PHE A 38 -5.20 -11.52 -12.71
C PHE A 38 -4.01 -11.56 -11.75
N THR A 39 -3.76 -12.72 -11.15
CA THR A 39 -2.58 -13.00 -10.31
C THR A 39 -1.78 -14.15 -10.90
N ASP A 40 -0.46 -14.08 -10.81
CA ASP A 40 0.39 -15.24 -11.09
C ASP A 40 0.36 -16.27 -9.94
N GLY A 41 1.12 -17.37 -10.08
CA GLY A 41 1.20 -18.43 -9.07
C GLY A 41 1.86 -18.03 -7.74
N LEU A 42 2.38 -16.80 -7.62
CA LEU A 42 2.93 -16.21 -6.40
C LEU A 42 1.99 -15.15 -5.79
N GLY A 43 0.85 -14.89 -6.43
CA GLY A 43 -0.08 -13.83 -6.04
C GLY A 43 0.36 -12.43 -6.48
N PHE A 44 1.35 -12.31 -7.38
CA PHE A 44 1.79 -11.01 -7.88
C PHE A 44 0.74 -10.42 -8.85
N ILE A 45 0.49 -9.12 -8.74
CA ILE A 45 -0.22 -8.34 -9.75
C ILE A 45 0.81 -7.37 -10.37
N SER A 46 0.97 -7.38 -11.68
CA SER A 46 1.88 -6.46 -12.38
C SER A 46 1.18 -5.87 -13.60
N LEU A 47 0.89 -4.59 -13.55
CA LEU A 47 0.24 -3.85 -14.63
C LEU A 47 1.30 -3.15 -15.48
N ASP A 48 1.22 -3.34 -16.80
CA ASP A 48 1.88 -2.50 -17.80
C ASP A 48 0.86 -1.44 -18.27
N CYS A 49 1.12 -0.18 -17.97
CA CYS A 49 0.08 0.85 -17.99
C CYS A 49 -0.09 1.40 -19.41
N GLY A 50 -1.31 1.31 -19.94
CA GLY A 50 -1.58 1.59 -21.35
C GLY A 50 -1.18 0.47 -22.32
N TYR A 51 -0.67 -0.67 -21.83
CA TYR A 51 -0.39 -1.83 -22.65
C TYR A 51 -1.66 -2.59 -23.06
N GLY A 52 -1.64 -3.08 -24.30
CA GLY A 52 -2.72 -3.87 -24.89
C GLY A 52 -3.89 -3.03 -25.40
N ARG A 53 -4.54 -3.49 -26.46
CA ARG A 53 -5.82 -2.95 -26.94
C ARG A 53 -7.02 -3.63 -26.28
N ASP A 54 -6.81 -4.85 -25.79
CA ASP A 54 -7.81 -5.73 -25.21
C ASP A 54 -7.51 -5.94 -23.72
N ALA A 55 -8.56 -5.97 -22.89
CA ALA A 55 -8.46 -6.07 -21.43
C ALA A 55 -7.81 -7.37 -20.90
N GLN A 56 -7.63 -8.38 -21.77
CA GLN A 56 -6.96 -9.65 -21.45
C GLN A 56 -5.53 -9.73 -21.99
N ALA A 57 -4.96 -8.66 -22.54
CA ALA A 57 -3.59 -8.66 -23.06
C ALA A 57 -2.57 -8.88 -21.93
N TYR A 58 -1.64 -9.81 -22.14
CA TYR A 58 -0.57 -10.15 -21.19
C TYR A 58 0.71 -10.58 -21.90
N TYR A 59 1.84 -10.52 -21.19
CA TYR A 59 3.10 -11.10 -21.62
C TYR A 59 3.96 -11.51 -20.40
N VAL A 60 4.97 -12.35 -20.62
CA VAL A 60 5.94 -12.75 -19.58
C VAL A 60 7.24 -11.98 -19.80
N GLY A 61 7.72 -11.29 -18.76
CA GLY A 61 8.98 -10.54 -18.80
C GLY A 61 10.18 -11.47 -18.97
N THR A 62 10.93 -11.32 -20.07
CA THR A 62 11.99 -12.26 -20.48
C THR A 62 13.13 -12.47 -19.49
N ILE A 63 13.39 -11.49 -18.62
CA ILE A 63 14.50 -11.52 -17.63
C ILE A 63 14.02 -11.92 -16.23
N SER A 64 12.84 -11.47 -15.80
CA SER A 64 12.31 -11.76 -14.46
C SER A 64 11.37 -12.97 -14.41
N GLY A 65 10.79 -13.40 -15.52
CA GLY A 65 9.73 -14.41 -15.55
C GLY A 65 8.37 -13.94 -15.01
N ILE A 66 8.25 -12.67 -14.59
CA ILE A 66 7.01 -12.09 -14.08
C ILE A 66 6.03 -11.84 -15.23
N THR A 67 4.79 -12.25 -15.06
CA THR A 67 3.70 -11.92 -15.99
C THR A 67 3.21 -10.49 -15.76
N TYR A 68 3.16 -9.71 -16.83
CA TYR A 68 2.53 -8.38 -16.86
C TYR A 68 1.22 -8.44 -17.66
N VAL A 69 0.24 -7.66 -17.24
CA VAL A 69 -1.08 -7.56 -17.89
C VAL A 69 -1.46 -6.12 -18.21
N SER A 70 -2.41 -5.94 -19.12
CA SER A 70 -3.06 -4.64 -19.36
C SER A 70 -3.64 -4.07 -18.07
N ASP A 71 -3.47 -2.77 -17.87
CA ASP A 71 -4.00 -2.04 -16.70
C ASP A 71 -5.50 -1.70 -16.82
N ALA A 72 -6.09 -1.85 -18.01
CA ALA A 72 -7.48 -1.47 -18.30
C ALA A 72 -8.57 -2.07 -17.37
N PRO A 73 -8.45 -3.31 -16.82
CA PRO A 73 -9.43 -3.82 -15.85
C PRO A 73 -9.44 -3.11 -14.48
N TYR A 74 -8.47 -2.24 -14.21
CA TYR A 74 -8.22 -1.66 -12.88
C TYR A 74 -8.43 -0.14 -12.83
N ILE A 75 -8.76 0.53 -13.94
CA ILE A 75 -8.86 1.98 -14.06
C ILE A 75 -10.01 2.39 -14.99
N ASP A 76 -10.85 3.33 -14.55
CA ASP A 76 -12.05 3.78 -15.29
C ASP A 76 -11.76 4.96 -16.27
N SER A 77 -10.52 5.46 -16.30
CA SER A 77 -10.14 6.71 -16.98
C SER A 77 -8.72 6.68 -17.56
N GLY A 78 -8.33 7.76 -18.22
CA GLY A 78 -6.97 7.94 -18.77
C GLY A 78 -6.75 7.27 -20.12
N GLU A 79 -5.82 7.82 -20.89
CA GLU A 79 -5.53 7.45 -22.29
C GLU A 79 -4.20 6.69 -22.42
N PRO A 80 -4.15 5.59 -23.19
CA PRO A 80 -2.94 4.81 -23.40
C PRO A 80 -2.06 5.45 -24.49
N HIS A 81 -0.75 5.56 -24.22
CA HIS A 81 0.23 6.10 -25.16
C HIS A 81 1.47 5.20 -25.24
N ASN A 82 2.11 5.20 -26.42
CA ASN A 82 3.49 4.72 -26.57
C ASN A 82 4.46 5.86 -26.26
N ILE A 83 5.69 5.53 -25.86
CA ILE A 83 6.79 6.49 -25.80
C ILE A 83 7.30 6.87 -27.21
N SER A 84 8.17 7.89 -27.29
CA SER A 84 8.84 8.28 -28.54
C SER A 84 9.72 7.16 -29.11
N VAL A 85 9.93 7.16 -30.44
CA VAL A 85 10.77 6.16 -31.11
C VAL A 85 12.24 6.30 -30.70
N GLU A 86 12.66 7.54 -30.43
CA GLU A 86 13.98 7.89 -29.95
C GLU A 86 14.23 7.33 -28.55
N ASP A 87 13.33 7.54 -27.60
CA ASP A 87 13.45 6.98 -26.24
C ASP A 87 13.25 5.44 -26.23
N ALA A 88 12.42 4.89 -27.13
CA ALA A 88 12.26 3.44 -27.33
C ALA A 88 13.47 2.74 -27.95
N SER A 89 14.43 3.49 -28.52
CA SER A 89 15.68 2.92 -29.06
C SER A 89 16.71 2.55 -27.97
N VAL A 90 16.47 2.99 -26.72
CA VAL A 90 17.19 2.54 -25.53
C VAL A 90 16.74 1.12 -25.17
N ASN A 91 17.65 0.28 -24.66
CA ASN A 91 17.35 -1.10 -24.22
C ASN A 91 16.48 -1.12 -22.93
N LEU A 92 15.23 -0.70 -23.06
CA LEU A 92 14.23 -0.65 -22.00
C LEU A 92 13.53 -2.01 -21.82
N PHE A 93 13.02 -2.25 -20.62
CA PHE A 93 12.06 -3.33 -20.39
C PHE A 93 10.72 -2.98 -21.06
N GLN A 94 10.01 -3.99 -21.59
CA GLN A 94 8.74 -3.80 -22.31
C GLN A 94 7.74 -2.92 -21.55
N ARG A 95 7.63 -3.11 -20.21
CA ARG A 95 6.80 -2.32 -19.29
C ARG A 95 7.12 -0.81 -19.22
N TYR A 96 8.12 -0.31 -19.94
CA TYR A 96 8.49 1.10 -20.02
C TYR A 96 8.28 1.70 -21.43
N LEU A 97 7.75 0.91 -22.38
CA LEU A 97 7.45 1.35 -23.75
C LEU A 97 6.04 1.98 -23.89
N THR A 98 5.18 1.73 -22.89
CA THR A 98 3.79 2.19 -22.79
C THR A 98 3.58 2.99 -21.51
N VAL A 99 2.66 3.95 -21.56
CA VAL A 99 2.15 4.67 -20.38
C VAL A 99 0.63 4.85 -20.48
N ARG A 100 -0.03 5.04 -19.33
CA ARG A 100 -1.35 5.68 -19.27
C ARG A 100 -1.21 7.09 -18.73
N SER A 101 -1.80 8.07 -19.41
CA SER A 101 -1.84 9.47 -18.95
C SER A 101 -3.25 9.92 -18.60
N PHE A 102 -3.33 10.94 -17.76
CA PHE A 102 -4.57 11.46 -17.19
C PHE A 102 -4.70 12.98 -17.44
N PRO A 103 -4.97 13.41 -18.69
CA PRO A 103 -5.11 14.83 -19.03
C PRO A 103 -6.38 15.47 -18.43
N SER A 104 -7.31 14.66 -17.91
CA SER A 104 -8.55 15.09 -17.29
C SER A 104 -8.78 14.39 -15.93
N GLY A 105 -9.66 14.98 -15.12
CA GLY A 105 -9.86 14.60 -13.73
C GLY A 105 -8.78 15.15 -12.80
N ALA A 106 -9.19 15.69 -11.64
CA ALA A 106 -8.25 16.13 -10.61
C ALA A 106 -7.57 14.95 -9.89
N ARG A 107 -8.18 13.76 -9.94
CA ARG A 107 -7.81 12.56 -9.20
C ARG A 107 -8.26 11.33 -9.98
N ASN A 108 -7.33 10.44 -10.29
CA ASN A 108 -7.57 9.23 -11.08
C ASN A 108 -6.99 8.02 -10.33
N CYS A 109 -7.79 6.98 -10.10
CA CYS A 109 -7.51 5.95 -9.09
C CYS A 109 -7.58 4.53 -9.66
N TYR A 110 -6.44 3.82 -9.61
CA TYR A 110 -6.43 2.38 -9.80
C TYR A 110 -7.12 1.69 -8.62
N THR A 111 -7.89 0.64 -8.90
CA THR A 111 -8.67 -0.08 -7.88
C THR A 111 -8.40 -1.58 -7.93
N PHE A 112 -7.77 -2.09 -6.87
CA PHE A 112 -7.53 -3.51 -6.64
C PHE A 112 -8.58 -4.02 -5.65
N LYS A 113 -9.41 -4.98 -6.07
CA LYS A 113 -10.43 -5.66 -5.25
C LYS A 113 -9.83 -6.97 -4.71
N SER A 114 -10.61 -7.81 -4.04
CA SER A 114 -10.21 -9.17 -3.60
C SER A 114 -8.90 -9.25 -2.79
N MET A 115 -8.43 -8.13 -2.22
CA MET A 115 -7.22 -8.09 -1.41
C MET A 115 -7.46 -8.87 -0.11
N THR A 116 -6.40 -9.39 0.51
CA THR A 116 -6.54 -10.17 1.75
C THR A 116 -6.42 -9.24 2.96
N PRO A 117 -7.48 -9.03 3.77
CA PRO A 117 -7.41 -8.13 4.91
C PRO A 117 -6.40 -8.63 5.95
N ARG A 118 -5.65 -7.69 6.53
CA ARG A 118 -4.48 -7.92 7.40
C ARG A 118 -3.32 -8.69 6.74
N LEU A 119 -3.27 -8.76 5.41
CA LEU A 119 -2.04 -9.12 4.69
C LEU A 119 -1.26 -7.84 4.37
N LYS A 120 0.07 -7.93 4.34
CA LYS A 120 0.92 -6.82 3.94
C LYS A 120 1.14 -6.84 2.43
N TYR A 121 1.30 -5.67 1.83
CA TYR A 121 1.55 -5.52 0.40
C TYR A 121 2.66 -4.50 0.17
N LEU A 122 3.69 -4.91 -0.57
CA LEU A 122 4.60 -3.98 -1.23
C LEU A 122 3.93 -3.50 -2.51
N ILE A 123 3.82 -2.19 -2.68
CA ILE A 123 3.22 -1.53 -3.84
C ILE A 123 4.28 -0.63 -4.47
N ARG A 124 4.53 -0.80 -5.77
CA ARG A 124 5.52 -0.01 -6.53
C ARG A 124 4.90 0.57 -7.79
N ALA A 125 4.90 1.90 -7.88
CA ALA A 125 4.50 2.65 -9.07
C ALA A 125 5.76 3.15 -9.79
N SER A 126 5.87 2.90 -11.09
CA SER A 126 6.99 3.35 -11.93
C SER A 126 6.55 4.37 -12.97
N PHE A 127 7.46 5.29 -13.30
CA PHE A 127 7.24 6.45 -14.16
C PHE A 127 8.45 6.64 -15.08
N PHE A 128 8.24 6.46 -16.38
CA PHE A 128 9.18 6.77 -17.45
C PHE A 128 8.43 7.63 -18.47
N TYR A 129 8.86 8.89 -18.67
CA TYR A 129 8.10 9.84 -19.48
C TYR A 129 8.25 9.56 -20.97
N GLY A 130 9.45 9.25 -21.46
CA GLY A 130 9.72 8.84 -22.84
C GLY A 130 9.21 9.81 -23.93
N ASN A 131 8.90 11.07 -23.55
CA ASN A 131 8.24 12.05 -24.40
C ASN A 131 6.91 11.56 -25.04
N TYR A 132 6.10 10.77 -24.33
CA TYR A 132 4.88 10.15 -24.86
C TYR A 132 3.88 11.15 -25.50
N ASP A 133 3.79 12.37 -24.96
CA ASP A 133 2.88 13.42 -25.43
C ASP A 133 3.52 14.38 -26.45
N SER A 134 4.76 14.10 -26.87
CA SER A 134 5.57 14.94 -27.76
C SER A 134 5.82 16.39 -27.28
N LYS A 135 5.50 16.75 -26.04
CA LYS A 135 5.71 18.11 -25.51
C LYS A 135 7.15 18.39 -25.06
N ASN A 136 7.96 17.33 -24.88
CA ASN A 136 9.33 17.37 -24.34
C ASN A 136 9.41 18.17 -23.02
N SER A 137 8.45 17.92 -22.13
CA SER A 137 8.30 18.60 -20.84
C SER A 137 9.55 18.42 -19.98
N SER A 138 10.20 19.52 -19.59
CA SER A 138 11.42 19.53 -18.77
C SER A 138 11.16 19.21 -17.29
N SER A 139 9.92 19.37 -16.83
CA SER A 139 9.46 18.84 -15.55
C SER A 139 7.98 18.49 -15.61
N VAL A 140 7.60 17.40 -14.97
CA VAL A 140 6.21 16.99 -14.72
C VAL A 140 6.09 16.61 -13.25
N GLN A 141 5.13 17.20 -12.54
CA GLN A 141 4.89 16.96 -11.12
C GLN A 141 3.41 16.71 -10.82
N PHE A 142 3.15 15.70 -10.00
CA PHE A 142 1.82 15.29 -9.53
C PHE A 142 1.94 14.45 -8.25
N ASP A 143 0.87 14.30 -7.48
CA ASP A 143 0.89 13.57 -6.21
C ASP A 143 0.36 12.14 -6.35
N LEU A 144 0.96 11.22 -5.60
CA LEU A 144 0.55 9.82 -5.49
C LEU A 144 -0.04 9.58 -4.09
N HIS A 145 -1.18 8.88 -4.03
CA HIS A 145 -1.89 8.57 -2.79
C HIS A 145 -2.22 7.07 -2.68
N LEU A 146 -2.19 6.53 -1.46
CA LEU A 146 -2.80 5.23 -1.11
C LEU A 146 -4.16 5.45 -0.45
N GLY A 147 -5.23 5.13 -1.17
CA GLY A 147 -6.57 5.60 -0.82
C GLY A 147 -6.58 7.12 -0.78
N VAL A 148 -6.92 7.71 0.37
CA VAL A 148 -6.82 9.17 0.59
C VAL A 148 -5.46 9.62 1.13
N ASN A 149 -4.64 8.72 1.67
CA ASN A 149 -3.36 9.05 2.31
C ASN A 149 -2.34 9.53 1.27
N PHE A 150 -1.70 10.67 1.51
CA PHE A 150 -0.62 11.17 0.67
C PHE A 150 0.63 10.28 0.81
N TRP A 151 1.09 9.71 -0.30
CA TRP A 151 2.24 8.81 -0.34
C TRP A 151 3.50 9.55 -0.82
N LYS A 152 3.50 10.14 -2.02
CA LYS A 152 4.68 10.88 -2.52
C LYS A 152 4.32 11.82 -3.67
N THR A 153 4.90 13.02 -3.68
CA THR A 153 4.94 13.89 -4.86
C THR A 153 5.93 13.31 -5.89
N ILE A 154 5.43 12.85 -7.03
CA ILE A 154 6.25 12.37 -8.13
C ILE A 154 6.76 13.59 -8.90
N THR A 155 8.07 13.72 -9.05
CA THR A 155 8.71 14.82 -9.79
C THR A 155 9.65 14.26 -10.84
N VAL A 156 9.19 14.26 -12.09
CA VAL A 156 9.96 13.79 -13.25
C VAL A 156 10.74 14.97 -13.83
N THR A 157 12.05 14.81 -14.00
CA THR A 157 12.99 15.87 -14.43
C THR A 157 13.83 15.50 -15.66
N SER A 158 13.70 14.27 -16.15
CA SER A 158 14.36 13.75 -17.35
C SER A 158 13.38 12.81 -18.07
N ARG A 159 13.30 12.91 -19.41
CA ARG A 159 12.44 12.04 -20.21
C ARG A 159 12.95 10.60 -20.32
N SER A 160 14.25 10.39 -20.11
CA SER A 160 14.92 9.10 -20.32
C SER A 160 15.36 8.43 -19.01
N ASN A 161 14.96 8.97 -17.84
CA ASN A 161 15.16 8.34 -16.54
C ASN A 161 13.89 7.56 -16.12
N VAL A 162 14.08 6.44 -15.44
CA VAL A 162 12.99 5.73 -14.73
C VAL A 162 12.94 6.22 -13.30
N TYR A 163 11.79 6.74 -12.89
CA TYR A 163 11.47 7.10 -11.50
C TYR A 163 10.51 6.05 -10.93
N PHE A 164 10.54 5.83 -9.62
CA PHE A 164 9.53 5.01 -8.96
C PHE A 164 9.25 5.49 -7.54
N ALA A 165 8.08 5.13 -7.04
CA ALA A 165 7.74 5.17 -5.62
C ALA A 165 7.41 3.75 -5.17
N GLU A 166 7.91 3.34 -4.01
CA GLU A 166 7.58 2.05 -3.39
C GLU A 166 7.10 2.28 -1.95
N THR A 167 6.15 1.46 -1.49
CA THR A 167 5.59 1.51 -0.14
C THR A 167 5.21 0.12 0.34
N ILE A 168 5.20 -0.10 1.66
CA ILE A 168 4.72 -1.31 2.31
C ILE A 168 3.59 -0.93 3.27
N MET A 169 2.39 -1.48 3.06
CA MET A 169 1.18 -1.22 3.84
C MET A 169 0.49 -2.52 4.28
N GLU A 170 -0.33 -2.46 5.34
CA GLU A 170 -1.28 -3.53 5.68
C GLU A 170 -2.66 -3.25 5.04
N ALA A 171 -3.24 -4.24 4.35
CA ALA A 171 -4.58 -4.11 3.78
C ALA A 171 -5.65 -4.11 4.87
N THR A 172 -6.33 -2.99 5.09
CA THR A 172 -7.41 -2.88 6.08
C THR A 172 -8.74 -3.46 5.59
N THR A 173 -8.94 -3.53 4.27
CA THR A 173 -10.14 -4.08 3.61
C THR A 173 -9.73 -5.03 2.46
N ASP A 174 -10.71 -5.53 1.71
CA ASP A 174 -10.49 -6.26 0.46
C ASP A 174 -10.22 -5.33 -0.75
N LEU A 175 -10.13 -4.01 -0.53
CA LEU A 175 -9.91 -3.01 -1.57
C LEU A 175 -8.67 -2.14 -1.26
N ILE A 176 -7.71 -2.13 -2.18
CA ILE A 176 -6.59 -1.19 -2.21
C ILE A 176 -6.75 -0.27 -3.42
N SER A 177 -6.49 1.02 -3.25
CA SER A 177 -6.55 2.00 -4.33
C SER A 177 -5.30 2.86 -4.37
N VAL A 178 -4.78 3.09 -5.58
CA VAL A 178 -3.59 3.90 -5.86
C VAL A 178 -4.00 5.05 -6.76
N CYS A 179 -3.96 6.28 -6.24
CA CYS A 179 -4.50 7.46 -6.91
C CYS A 179 -3.41 8.44 -7.33
N LEU A 180 -3.48 8.89 -8.58
CA LEU A 180 -2.70 10.00 -9.11
C LEU A 180 -3.55 11.29 -9.01
N VAL A 181 -3.01 12.34 -8.39
CA VAL A 181 -3.67 13.61 -8.13
C VAL A 181 -2.95 14.73 -8.88
N ASN A 182 -3.71 15.50 -9.68
CA ASN A 182 -3.17 16.54 -10.54
C ASN A 182 -2.94 17.84 -9.75
N THR A 183 -1.68 18.26 -9.62
CA THR A 183 -1.27 19.49 -8.92
C THR A 183 -1.17 20.71 -9.83
N GLY A 184 -1.60 20.59 -11.09
CA GLY A 184 -1.48 21.64 -12.12
C GLY A 184 -0.08 21.80 -12.71
N ARG A 185 0.88 20.94 -12.33
CA ARG A 185 2.31 21.01 -12.72
C ARG A 185 2.71 19.97 -13.77
N GLY A 186 1.75 19.58 -14.61
CA GLY A 186 1.91 18.63 -15.71
C GLY A 186 0.72 17.67 -15.80
N THR A 187 0.73 16.79 -16.80
CA THR A 187 -0.27 15.71 -16.91
C THR A 187 0.20 14.51 -16.07
N PRO A 188 -0.55 14.06 -15.05
CA PRO A 188 -0.23 12.82 -14.34
C PRO A 188 -0.21 11.64 -15.30
N PHE A 189 0.73 10.73 -15.12
CA PHE A 189 0.84 9.51 -15.92
C PHE A 189 1.47 8.40 -15.07
N ILE A 190 1.31 7.15 -15.50
CA ILE A 190 1.97 5.98 -14.90
C ILE A 190 2.40 5.01 -15.99
N THR A 191 3.49 4.30 -15.72
CA THR A 191 4.17 3.42 -16.69
C THR A 191 4.00 1.95 -16.28
N SER A 192 4.15 1.62 -15.00
CA SER A 192 3.80 0.29 -14.48
C SER A 192 3.36 0.34 -13.02
N LEU A 193 2.45 -0.53 -12.61
CA LEU A 193 2.01 -0.65 -11.22
C LEU A 193 2.13 -2.11 -10.74
N GLU A 194 3.01 -2.36 -9.78
CA GLU A 194 3.37 -3.69 -9.29
C GLU A 194 2.95 -3.85 -7.82
N LEU A 195 2.20 -4.91 -7.50
CA LEU A 195 1.83 -5.29 -6.13
C LEU A 195 2.40 -6.68 -5.80
N ARG A 196 2.97 -6.82 -4.61
CA ARG A 196 3.55 -8.07 -4.08
C ARG A 196 2.97 -8.37 -2.70
N PRO A 197 2.30 -9.52 -2.49
CA PRO A 197 1.83 -9.91 -1.16
C PRO A 197 3.04 -10.29 -0.29
N LEU A 198 3.04 -9.79 0.94
CA LEU A 198 4.04 -10.07 1.97
C LEU A 198 3.40 -10.78 3.16
N ASN A 199 4.15 -11.68 3.80
CA ASN A 199 3.70 -12.33 5.03
C ASN A 199 3.52 -11.29 6.15
N ARG A 200 2.54 -11.53 7.03
CA ARG A 200 2.07 -10.57 8.05
C ARG A 200 3.14 -10.20 9.08
N THR A 201 4.06 -11.14 9.33
CA THR A 201 5.23 -10.98 10.19
C THR A 201 6.26 -10.01 9.60
N LEU A 202 6.36 -9.89 8.28
CA LEU A 202 7.40 -9.06 7.65
C LEU A 202 7.19 -7.58 7.93
N TYR A 203 8.28 -6.83 8.09
CA TYR A 203 8.29 -5.41 8.44
C TYR A 203 7.37 -5.12 9.64
N PRO A 204 7.77 -5.48 10.87
CA PRO A 204 6.86 -5.54 12.03
C PRO A 204 6.14 -4.23 12.37
N VAL A 205 6.77 -3.09 12.09
CA VAL A 205 6.20 -1.75 12.32
C VAL A 205 4.97 -1.46 11.45
N VAL A 206 4.88 -2.08 10.26
CA VAL A 206 3.76 -1.86 9.32
C VAL A 206 2.48 -2.48 9.88
N ASN A 207 1.42 -1.69 9.92
CA ASN A 207 0.11 -2.07 10.42
C ASN A 207 -0.98 -1.15 9.83
N ALA A 208 -2.25 -1.39 10.17
CA ALA A 208 -3.39 -0.58 9.71
C ALA A 208 -3.19 0.95 9.78
N SER A 209 -2.53 1.50 10.80
CA SER A 209 -2.33 2.95 10.95
C SER A 209 -0.99 3.47 10.42
N LEU A 210 -0.02 2.60 10.07
CA LEU A 210 1.33 3.03 9.65
C LEU A 210 1.83 2.20 8.47
N SER A 211 2.14 2.89 7.38
CA SER A 211 2.82 2.35 6.19
C SER A 211 4.26 2.87 6.10
N LEU A 212 5.15 2.11 5.47
CA LEU A 212 6.50 2.56 5.14
C LEU A 212 6.58 3.04 3.70
N ILE A 213 7.31 4.11 3.42
CA ILE A 213 7.63 4.61 2.07
C ILE A 213 9.12 4.43 1.84
N LEU A 214 9.51 3.76 0.75
CA LEU A 214 10.93 3.52 0.47
C LEU A 214 11.63 4.82 0.03
N LEU A 215 12.77 5.10 0.66
CA LEU A 215 13.71 6.14 0.24
C LEU A 215 14.93 5.54 -0.45
N SER A 216 15.50 4.46 0.10
CA SER A 216 16.62 3.74 -0.50
C SER A 216 16.63 2.26 -0.12
N ARG A 217 17.00 1.41 -1.08
CA ARG A 217 17.34 -0.01 -0.86
C ARG A 217 18.62 -0.33 -1.62
N PHE A 218 19.64 -0.75 -0.89
CA PHE A 218 20.99 -0.91 -1.40
C PHE A 218 21.67 -2.20 -0.92
N ASP A 219 22.44 -2.80 -1.82
CA ASP A 219 23.38 -3.90 -1.61
C ASP A 219 24.80 -3.32 -1.69
N MET A 220 25.58 -3.46 -0.62
CA MET A 220 26.91 -2.86 -0.53
C MET A 220 27.96 -3.64 -1.36
N GLY A 221 27.74 -4.94 -1.56
CA GLY A 221 28.67 -5.78 -2.31
C GLY A 221 28.47 -5.70 -3.81
N ARG A 222 27.24 -5.48 -4.29
CA ARG A 222 26.88 -5.53 -5.72
C ARG A 222 27.74 -4.69 -6.65
N ILE A 223 27.88 -5.18 -7.89
CA ILE A 223 28.56 -4.51 -8.99
C ILE A 223 27.66 -4.59 -10.23
N GLY A 224 27.45 -3.47 -10.93
CA GLY A 224 26.64 -3.43 -12.14
C GLY A 224 25.14 -3.21 -11.84
N GLY A 225 24.28 -4.04 -12.44
CA GLY A 225 22.82 -3.88 -12.34
C GLY A 225 22.23 -4.28 -10.98
N TYR A 226 20.99 -3.86 -10.72
CA TYR A 226 20.22 -4.21 -9.52
C TYR A 226 19.99 -5.73 -9.35
N LEU A 227 19.47 -6.12 -8.19
CA LEU A 227 18.86 -7.42 -7.92
C LEU A 227 17.35 -7.26 -7.71
N ARG A 228 16.55 -8.20 -8.21
CA ARG A 228 15.12 -8.38 -7.89
C ARG A 228 14.72 -9.85 -8.09
N PHE A 229 13.44 -10.15 -8.23
CA PHE A 229 12.97 -11.49 -8.60
C PHE A 229 13.63 -11.98 -9.91
N PRO A 230 14.05 -13.27 -10.01
CA PRO A 230 13.79 -14.36 -9.06
C PRO A 230 14.73 -14.45 -7.84
N SER A 231 15.87 -13.74 -7.80
CA SER A 231 16.80 -13.80 -6.67
C SER A 231 16.19 -13.24 -5.36
N ASP A 232 15.34 -12.22 -5.45
CA ASP A 232 14.46 -11.82 -4.35
C ASP A 232 13.03 -12.29 -4.61
N ARG A 233 12.57 -13.25 -3.80
CA ARG A 233 11.21 -13.79 -3.79
C ARG A 233 10.11 -12.75 -3.52
N HIS A 234 10.45 -11.63 -2.90
CA HIS A 234 9.53 -10.51 -2.65
C HIS A 234 9.57 -9.43 -3.74
N ASP A 235 10.38 -9.62 -4.78
CA ASP A 235 10.54 -8.71 -5.93
C ASP A 235 10.87 -7.25 -5.56
N ARG A 236 11.54 -7.05 -4.42
CA ARG A 236 12.21 -5.81 -4.06
C ARG A 236 13.37 -5.54 -5.01
N ILE A 237 13.63 -4.27 -5.32
CA ILE A 237 14.77 -3.85 -6.14
C ILE A 237 15.90 -3.41 -5.21
N TRP A 238 16.99 -4.18 -5.17
CA TRP A 238 18.23 -3.83 -4.47
C TRP A 238 19.24 -3.25 -5.46
N ASN A 239 19.60 -1.98 -5.28
CA ASN A 239 20.56 -1.30 -6.15
C ASN A 239 21.99 -1.48 -5.59
N PRO A 240 23.05 -1.38 -6.41
CA PRO A 240 24.40 -1.20 -5.86
C PRO A 240 24.45 0.10 -5.03
N PHE A 241 25.31 0.12 -4.00
CA PHE A 241 25.71 1.38 -3.37
C PHE A 241 26.95 1.95 -4.08
N ASP A 242 26.84 3.17 -4.61
CA ASP A 242 27.87 3.75 -5.50
C ASP A 242 29.06 4.37 -4.76
N ASP A 243 28.86 5.04 -3.61
CA ASP A 243 29.97 5.61 -2.84
C ASP A 243 30.62 4.55 -1.92
N THR A 244 31.55 3.79 -2.49
CA THR A 244 32.41 2.86 -1.76
C THR A 244 33.85 3.37 -1.64
N THR A 245 34.08 4.68 -1.72
CA THR A 245 35.43 5.26 -1.86
C THR A 245 36.36 4.98 -0.67
N SER A 246 35.80 4.81 0.53
CA SER A 246 36.50 4.48 1.77
C SER A 246 36.34 3.01 2.20
N LEU A 247 35.76 2.16 1.35
CA LEU A 247 35.27 0.83 1.71
C LEU A 247 35.96 -0.26 0.86
N THR A 248 36.19 -1.44 1.45
CA THR A 248 36.66 -2.65 0.76
C THR A 248 35.58 -3.72 0.80
N LYS A 249 35.31 -4.32 -0.36
CA LYS A 249 34.34 -5.41 -0.51
C LYS A 249 34.90 -6.74 -0.02
N THR A 250 34.05 -7.55 0.60
CA THR A 250 34.33 -8.92 1.05
C THR A 250 33.14 -9.80 0.73
N SER A 251 33.37 -11.08 0.48
CA SER A 251 32.31 -12.03 0.09
C SER A 251 32.62 -13.44 0.59
N THR A 252 31.62 -14.32 0.49
CA THR A 252 31.73 -15.76 0.71
C THR A 252 31.17 -16.52 -0.49
N ASN A 253 31.65 -17.76 -0.67
CA ASN A 253 31.08 -18.75 -1.60
C ASN A 253 30.32 -19.87 -0.86
N LEU A 254 30.28 -19.81 0.47
CA LEU A 254 29.48 -20.69 1.32
C LEU A 254 28.09 -20.05 1.51
N PRO A 255 27.01 -20.86 1.64
CA PRO A 255 25.68 -20.31 1.84
C PRO A 255 25.60 -19.55 3.18
N VAL A 256 25.11 -18.32 3.13
CA VAL A 256 24.53 -17.66 4.31
C VAL A 256 23.11 -18.20 4.52
N GLU A 257 22.73 -18.47 5.76
CA GLU A 257 21.39 -18.95 6.14
C GLU A 257 20.56 -17.82 6.77
N ASN A 258 19.27 -17.70 6.39
CA ASN A 258 18.35 -16.80 7.08
C ASN A 258 17.74 -17.50 8.32
N PRO A 259 17.55 -16.78 9.44
CA PRO A 259 16.96 -17.34 10.65
C PRO A 259 15.48 -17.68 10.45
N VAL A 260 14.96 -18.59 11.28
CA VAL A 260 13.57 -19.08 11.20
C VAL A 260 12.54 -17.97 11.44
N ASP A 261 12.92 -16.92 12.19
CA ASP A 261 12.08 -15.75 12.53
C ASP A 261 12.63 -14.46 11.86
N ASP A 262 13.04 -14.59 10.59
CA ASP A 262 13.49 -13.46 9.79
C ASP A 262 12.32 -12.53 9.43
N HIS A 263 12.29 -11.37 10.08
CA HIS A 263 11.26 -10.34 9.91
C HIS A 263 11.36 -9.54 8.60
N PHE A 264 12.35 -9.81 7.74
CA PHE A 264 12.54 -9.07 6.49
C PHE A 264 12.91 -9.94 5.30
N GLU A 265 13.50 -11.11 5.51
CA GLU A 265 13.79 -12.11 4.49
C GLU A 265 14.68 -11.59 3.35
N ALA A 266 15.82 -10.98 3.70
CA ALA A 266 16.80 -10.51 2.72
C ALA A 266 17.30 -11.66 1.83
N PRO A 267 17.49 -11.45 0.51
CA PRO A 267 17.89 -12.51 -0.41
C PRO A 267 19.36 -12.89 -0.22
N LEU A 268 19.66 -14.19 -0.30
CA LEU A 268 20.99 -14.73 0.01
C LEU A 268 22.10 -14.18 -0.91
N ASP A 269 21.78 -13.91 -2.18
CA ASP A 269 22.67 -13.26 -3.14
C ASP A 269 23.22 -11.90 -2.65
N VAL A 270 22.42 -11.15 -1.88
CA VAL A 270 22.84 -9.90 -1.23
C VAL A 270 23.68 -10.23 0.01
N MET A 271 23.18 -11.13 0.86
CA MET A 271 23.84 -11.48 2.13
C MET A 271 25.21 -12.14 1.97
N ASN A 272 25.47 -12.84 0.87
CA ASN A 272 26.77 -13.45 0.55
C ASN A 272 27.90 -12.42 0.30
N THR A 273 27.59 -11.11 0.28
CA THR A 273 28.54 -10.02 0.03
C THR A 273 28.39 -8.89 1.06
N ALA A 274 29.49 -8.17 1.32
CA ALA A 274 29.52 -7.08 2.28
C ALA A 274 30.68 -6.10 2.02
N VAL A 275 30.70 -5.01 2.79
CA VAL A 275 31.81 -4.06 2.88
C VAL A 275 32.36 -3.97 4.30
N VAL A 276 33.64 -3.60 4.39
CA VAL A 276 34.31 -3.15 5.61
C VAL A 276 35.04 -1.82 5.32
N PRO A 277 35.18 -0.90 6.27
CA PRO A 277 35.89 0.36 6.05
C PRO A 277 37.41 0.14 5.99
N VAL A 278 38.11 0.94 5.17
CA VAL A 278 39.57 0.84 4.99
C VAL A 278 40.28 1.57 6.14
N ASN A 279 41.13 0.84 6.87
CA ASN A 279 42.01 1.38 7.93
C ASN A 279 41.29 2.24 8.98
N SER A 280 40.02 1.94 9.28
CA SER A 280 39.15 2.72 10.15
C SER A 280 38.31 1.81 11.04
N ASN A 281 38.10 2.23 12.30
CA ASN A 281 37.20 1.57 13.25
C ASN A 281 35.74 2.03 13.10
N LYS A 282 35.45 2.84 12.06
CA LYS A 282 34.16 3.44 11.77
C LYS A 282 33.82 3.30 10.28
N LEU A 283 32.60 2.84 9.99
CA LEU A 283 31.98 2.89 8.66
C LEU A 283 30.90 3.97 8.69
N GLU A 284 30.87 4.84 7.68
CA GLU A 284 29.82 5.85 7.55
C GLU A 284 29.27 5.88 6.13
N LEU A 285 27.94 5.94 5.99
CA LEU A 285 27.24 6.19 4.73
C LEU A 285 26.42 7.47 4.90
N SER A 286 26.53 8.40 3.96
CA SER A 286 25.65 9.57 3.88
C SER A 286 24.57 9.31 2.84
N LEU A 287 23.30 9.32 3.25
CA LEU A 287 22.17 9.12 2.34
C LEU A 287 21.54 10.46 1.95
N ALA A 288 21.14 10.58 0.69
CA ALA A 288 20.41 11.74 0.20
C ALA A 288 19.01 11.83 0.82
N THR A 289 18.66 13.01 1.31
CA THR A 289 17.32 13.34 1.81
C THR A 289 16.42 13.84 0.69
N GLU A 290 15.21 13.29 0.58
CA GLU A 290 14.16 13.85 -0.27
C GLU A 290 13.63 15.18 0.32
N PRO A 291 13.51 16.27 -0.46
CA PRO A 291 12.91 17.51 0.02
C PRO A 291 11.41 17.33 0.24
N GLY A 292 10.90 17.63 1.44
CA GLY A 292 9.44 17.65 1.66
C GLY A 292 8.91 17.44 3.08
N GLY A 293 9.75 17.07 4.06
CA GLY A 293 9.29 16.94 5.45
C GLY A 293 8.47 15.67 5.72
N LEU A 294 9.07 14.50 5.49
CA LEU A 294 8.68 13.29 6.21
C LEU A 294 9.65 13.18 7.36
N ASP A 295 9.25 13.63 8.55
CA ASP A 295 10.15 13.85 9.69
C ASP A 295 10.62 12.56 10.38
N GLU A 296 9.87 11.46 10.21
CA GLU A 296 10.03 10.18 10.88
C GLU A 296 10.60 9.08 9.96
N TYR A 297 11.64 8.40 10.44
CA TYR A 297 12.38 7.42 9.66
C TYR A 297 12.50 6.05 10.31
N TYR A 298 12.50 5.02 9.47
CA TYR A 298 12.68 3.62 9.83
C TYR A 298 13.77 3.01 8.94
N ALA A 299 14.82 2.43 9.53
CA ALA A 299 15.88 1.75 8.81
C ALA A 299 15.93 0.26 9.16
N VAL A 300 16.39 -0.56 8.22
CA VAL A 300 16.77 -1.96 8.40
C VAL A 300 18.15 -2.14 7.80
N LEU A 301 19.13 -2.51 8.62
CA LEU A 301 20.53 -2.72 8.21
C LEU A 301 20.88 -4.19 8.37
N TYR A 302 21.49 -4.76 7.33
CA TYR A 302 21.66 -6.20 7.18
C TYR A 302 23.11 -6.63 7.34
N PHE A 303 23.32 -7.69 8.10
CA PHE A 303 24.62 -8.18 8.53
C PHE A 303 24.72 -9.70 8.44
N SER A 304 25.89 -10.20 8.05
CA SER A 304 26.36 -11.58 8.27
C SER A 304 27.87 -11.52 8.34
N GLU A 305 28.50 -12.23 9.30
CA GLU A 305 29.95 -12.42 9.23
C GLU A 305 30.25 -13.44 8.11
N LEU A 306 31.17 -13.08 7.22
CA LEU A 306 31.47 -13.84 6.00
C LEU A 306 32.79 -14.61 6.10
N LYS A 307 33.56 -14.41 7.19
CA LYS A 307 34.82 -15.10 7.46
C LYS A 307 34.83 -15.68 8.89
N PRO A 308 35.28 -16.93 9.10
CA PRO A 308 35.35 -17.50 10.44
C PRO A 308 36.42 -16.75 11.24
N LEU A 309 36.03 -16.21 12.39
CA LEU A 309 36.92 -15.53 13.33
C LEU A 309 37.53 -16.55 14.30
N LEU A 310 38.80 -16.34 14.69
CA LEU A 310 39.45 -17.15 15.72
C LEU A 310 38.93 -16.82 17.13
N GLN A 311 39.22 -17.68 18.12
CA GLN A 311 38.70 -17.53 19.49
C GLN A 311 39.14 -16.25 20.22
N ASN A 312 40.21 -15.60 19.74
CA ASN A 312 40.74 -14.33 20.23
C ASN A 312 40.43 -13.15 19.29
N GLU A 313 39.56 -13.35 18.30
CA GLU A 313 39.14 -12.36 17.31
C GLU A 313 37.65 -12.04 17.48
N SER A 314 37.28 -10.81 17.17
CA SER A 314 35.94 -10.29 17.42
C SER A 314 35.57 -9.24 16.38
N ARG A 315 34.30 -9.25 15.96
CA ARG A 315 33.67 -8.11 15.30
C ARG A 315 32.49 -7.65 16.13
N GLN A 316 32.59 -6.45 16.67
CA GLN A 316 31.61 -5.91 17.59
C GLN A 316 31.51 -4.39 17.43
N PHE A 317 30.30 -3.89 17.17
CA PHE A 317 30.08 -2.48 16.85
C PHE A 317 28.70 -1.96 17.27
N PHE A 318 28.63 -0.67 17.55
CA PHE A 318 27.37 0.06 17.74
C PHE A 318 26.81 0.54 16.39
N VAL A 319 25.47 0.57 16.28
CA VAL A 319 24.75 0.89 15.03
C VAL A 319 23.95 2.18 15.24
N TYR A 320 24.25 3.22 14.47
CA TYR A 320 23.61 4.53 14.58
C TYR A 320 22.92 4.95 13.28
N LEU A 321 21.76 5.61 13.41
CA LEU A 321 21.02 6.29 12.35
C LEU A 321 20.80 7.75 12.78
N GLY A 322 21.31 8.72 12.02
CA GLY A 322 21.18 10.15 12.37
C GLY A 322 21.83 10.54 13.71
N GLY A 323 22.76 9.72 14.21
CA GLY A 323 23.36 9.84 15.55
C GLY A 323 22.59 9.12 16.67
N THR A 324 21.36 8.67 16.44
CA THR A 324 20.58 7.86 17.38
C THR A 324 21.00 6.38 17.30
N LEU A 325 21.22 5.75 18.45
CA LEU A 325 21.61 4.34 18.55
C LEU A 325 20.40 3.41 18.33
N LEU A 326 20.52 2.42 17.45
CA LEU A 326 19.42 1.49 17.12
C LEU A 326 19.38 0.22 17.98
N ASN A 327 20.51 -0.21 18.56
CA ASN A 327 20.66 -1.54 19.16
C ASN A 327 20.63 -1.57 20.71
N ASP A 328 19.60 -0.95 21.31
CA ASP A 328 19.24 -1.08 22.75
C ASP A 328 20.42 -0.99 23.75
N ALA A 329 21.32 -0.03 23.51
CA ALA A 329 22.54 0.23 24.30
C ALA A 329 23.53 -0.95 24.40
N LYS A 330 23.39 -2.00 23.59
CA LYS A 330 24.33 -3.13 23.51
C LYS A 330 25.05 -3.12 22.17
N PRO A 331 26.36 -3.41 22.12
CA PRO A 331 27.03 -3.52 20.85
C PRO A 331 26.58 -4.81 20.13
N PHE A 332 26.50 -4.74 18.80
CA PHE A 332 26.07 -5.82 17.94
C PHE A 332 27.28 -6.62 17.43
N THR A 333 27.11 -7.94 17.33
CA THR A 333 28.07 -8.88 16.76
C THR A 333 27.31 -9.78 15.79
N PRO A 334 27.65 -9.79 14.48
CA PRO A 334 27.01 -10.66 13.50
C PRO A 334 27.55 -12.09 13.59
N ASP A 335 26.65 -13.07 13.45
CA ASP A 335 27.01 -14.48 13.43
C ASP A 335 27.62 -14.91 12.08
N TYR A 336 28.46 -15.94 12.11
CA TYR A 336 29.14 -16.47 10.93
C TYR A 336 28.17 -17.24 10.02
N LEU A 337 28.07 -16.81 8.77
CA LEU A 337 27.14 -17.31 7.75
C LEU A 337 25.66 -17.30 8.17
N SER A 338 25.25 -16.41 9.08
CA SER A 338 23.85 -16.22 9.42
C SER A 338 23.40 -14.79 9.15
N SER A 339 22.29 -14.65 8.43
CA SER A 339 21.66 -13.37 8.14
C SER A 339 21.05 -12.77 9.41
N SER A 340 21.27 -11.49 9.62
CA SER A 340 20.81 -10.76 10.80
C SER A 340 20.51 -9.31 10.44
N ALA A 341 19.59 -8.68 11.17
CA ALA A 341 19.17 -7.31 10.91
C ALA A 341 19.12 -6.48 12.20
N VAL A 342 19.65 -5.26 12.14
CA VAL A 342 19.43 -4.22 13.17
C VAL A 342 18.53 -3.16 12.54
N TYR A 343 17.44 -2.83 13.22
CA TYR A 343 16.38 -1.98 12.68
C TYR A 343 15.80 -1.05 13.74
N SER A 344 15.16 0.04 13.31
CA SER A 344 14.49 1.00 14.20
C SER A 344 13.33 0.32 14.95
N THR A 345 13.29 0.41 16.28
CA THR A 345 12.16 -0.11 17.08
C THR A 345 10.93 0.80 17.00
N ASN A 346 11.14 2.10 16.88
CA ASN A 346 10.14 3.12 16.55
C ASN A 346 10.71 4.06 15.48
N PRO A 347 9.86 4.74 14.69
CA PRO A 347 10.31 5.79 13.78
C PRO A 347 11.07 6.89 14.54
N THR A 348 12.20 7.34 13.99
CA THR A 348 13.09 8.32 14.65
C THR A 348 13.03 9.66 13.93
N SER A 349 12.85 10.76 14.66
CA SER A 349 12.85 12.12 14.10
C SER A 349 14.28 12.62 13.85
N ALA A 350 14.65 12.96 12.60
CA ALA A 350 16.02 13.37 12.26
C ALA A 350 16.05 14.60 11.32
N PRO A 351 16.25 15.84 11.82
CA PRO A 351 15.78 17.06 11.13
C PRO A 351 16.51 17.47 9.84
N THR A 352 17.63 16.86 9.44
CA THR A 352 18.38 17.29 8.24
C THR A 352 19.13 16.23 7.44
N HIS A 353 19.69 15.16 8.04
CA HIS A 353 20.54 14.19 7.32
C HIS A 353 20.44 12.76 7.84
N TYR A 354 20.41 11.81 6.89
CA TYR A 354 20.39 10.37 7.14
C TYR A 354 21.79 9.76 7.02
N ASN A 355 22.61 9.95 8.06
CA ASN A 355 23.90 9.25 8.16
C ASN A 355 23.70 7.93 8.90
N ILE A 356 24.13 6.83 8.27
CA ILE A 356 24.32 5.53 8.92
C ILE A 356 25.77 5.49 9.40
N SER A 357 25.99 5.31 10.69
CA SER A 357 27.35 5.16 11.25
C SER A 357 27.46 3.86 12.03
N LEU A 358 28.45 3.04 11.72
CA LEU A 358 28.81 1.85 12.49
C LEU A 358 30.15 2.11 13.20
N VAL A 359 30.23 1.85 14.49
CA VAL A 359 31.41 2.19 15.32
C VAL A 359 31.87 0.98 16.12
N SER A 360 33.07 0.46 15.86
CA SER A 360 33.63 -0.66 16.64
C SER A 360 33.75 -0.34 18.13
N THR A 361 33.57 -1.35 18.98
CA THR A 361 33.95 -1.27 20.40
C THR A 361 35.47 -1.29 20.56
N SER A 362 35.97 -0.92 21.75
CA SER A 362 37.39 -1.03 22.12
C SER A 362 37.94 -2.46 22.01
N ASP A 363 37.05 -3.44 22.11
CA ASP A 363 37.36 -4.86 22.27
C ASP A 363 37.17 -5.63 20.94
N SER A 364 36.86 -4.91 19.85
CA SER A 364 36.66 -5.45 18.50
C SER A 364 37.98 -5.51 17.74
N THR A 365 38.47 -6.72 17.40
CA THR A 365 39.71 -6.87 16.60
C THR A 365 39.50 -6.59 15.11
N PHE A 366 38.26 -6.69 14.62
CA PHE A 366 37.87 -6.34 13.26
C PHE A 366 37.04 -5.04 13.20
N PRO A 367 37.10 -4.29 12.08
CA PRO A 367 36.25 -3.12 11.87
C PRO A 367 34.79 -3.54 11.60
N PRO A 368 33.82 -2.60 11.57
CA PRO A 368 32.43 -2.92 11.27
C PRO A 368 32.26 -3.56 9.88
N ILE A 369 31.19 -4.33 9.71
CA ILE A 369 30.79 -4.94 8.43
C ILE A 369 29.36 -4.49 8.11
N LEU A 370 29.01 -4.40 6.82
CA LEU A 370 27.64 -4.14 6.36
C LEU A 370 27.38 -4.86 5.04
N ASN A 371 26.30 -5.62 4.95
CA ASN A 371 25.93 -6.36 3.75
C ASN A 371 25.00 -5.52 2.87
N ALA A 372 23.95 -4.96 3.46
CA ALA A 372 22.92 -4.19 2.76
C ALA A 372 22.12 -3.28 3.70
N GLY A 373 21.23 -2.47 3.14
CA GLY A 373 20.30 -1.66 3.92
C GLY A 373 19.03 -1.26 3.17
N GLU A 374 17.97 -1.05 3.93
CA GLU A 374 16.74 -0.39 3.53
C GLU A 374 16.50 0.82 4.45
N VAL A 375 16.13 1.95 3.86
CA VAL A 375 15.74 3.16 4.61
C VAL A 375 14.41 3.67 4.07
N PHE A 376 13.50 3.92 5.00
CA PHE A 376 12.12 4.32 4.76
C PHE A 376 11.77 5.58 5.56
N SER A 377 10.86 6.36 5.03
CA SER A 377 10.04 7.31 5.80
C SER A 377 8.70 6.66 6.16
N THR A 378 7.98 7.22 7.14
CA THR A 378 6.64 6.75 7.52
C THR A 378 5.52 7.52 6.83
N MET A 379 4.39 6.84 6.61
CA MET A 379 3.10 7.42 6.26
C MET A 379 2.06 6.96 7.30
N GLN A 380 1.49 7.92 8.02
CA GLN A 380 0.36 7.67 8.92
C GLN A 380 -0.91 7.51 8.08
N ASN A 381 -1.61 6.38 8.24
CA ASN A 381 -2.83 6.06 7.49
C ASN A 381 -4.08 6.59 8.23
N THR A 382 -4.96 7.31 7.54
CA THR A 382 -6.29 7.63 8.06
C THR A 382 -7.12 6.34 8.21
N ILE A 383 -7.54 6.04 9.43
CA ILE A 383 -8.29 4.81 9.77
C ILE A 383 -9.77 4.91 9.33
N VAL A 384 -10.26 6.10 8.97
CA VAL A 384 -11.65 6.34 8.56
C VAL A 384 -11.82 6.18 7.03
N PRO A 385 -12.74 5.31 6.55
CA PRO A 385 -13.05 5.19 5.14
C PRO A 385 -13.88 6.40 4.64
N SER A 386 -13.19 7.38 4.06
CA SER A 386 -13.81 8.43 3.23
C SER A 386 -13.95 7.94 1.78
N ASP A 387 -15.01 8.36 1.06
CA ASP A 387 -15.18 7.98 -0.34
C ASP A 387 -14.03 8.53 -1.18
N SER A 388 -13.26 7.63 -1.79
CA SER A 388 -12.02 7.94 -2.52
C SER A 388 -12.25 8.83 -3.74
N ARG A 389 -13.50 9.06 -4.15
CA ARG A 389 -13.90 9.93 -5.27
C ARG A 389 -14.07 11.40 -4.89
N ASN A 390 -14.36 11.72 -3.62
CA ASN A 390 -14.78 13.08 -3.24
C ASN A 390 -13.62 14.04 -2.94
N GLY A 391 -12.40 13.53 -2.73
CA GLY A 391 -11.15 14.30 -2.81
C GLY A 391 -10.91 15.39 -1.76
N GLN A 392 -11.83 15.65 -0.84
CA GLN A 392 -11.63 16.60 0.25
C GLN A 392 -10.70 16.01 1.33
N PRO A 393 -9.82 16.83 1.95
CA PRO A 393 -9.08 16.40 3.14
C PRO A 393 -10.06 16.20 4.31
N PRO A 394 -9.78 15.28 5.26
CA PRO A 394 -10.53 15.20 6.50
C PRO A 394 -10.54 16.56 7.23
N ILE A 395 -11.65 16.88 7.88
CA ILE A 395 -11.66 17.99 8.85
C ILE A 395 -10.67 17.63 9.96
N LEU A 396 -9.56 18.36 10.03
CA LEU A 396 -8.57 18.18 11.10
C LEU A 396 -9.21 18.58 12.43
N ILE A 397 -9.65 17.59 13.20
CA ILE A 397 -10.10 17.78 14.58
C ILE A 397 -8.88 18.26 15.38
N GLY A 398 -8.91 19.51 15.81
CA GLY A 398 -7.74 20.17 16.38
C GLY A 398 -7.38 19.60 17.75
N SER A 399 -6.14 19.11 17.86
CA SER A 399 -5.40 18.85 19.12
C SER A 399 -5.95 17.82 20.11
N GLU A 400 -7.21 17.42 20.03
CA GLU A 400 -7.87 16.54 21.01
C GLU A 400 -8.60 15.38 20.31
N ASN A 401 -8.46 14.16 20.86
CA ASN A 401 -9.02 12.92 20.29
C ASN A 401 -10.53 12.77 20.56
N ILE A 402 -11.33 13.77 20.14
CA ILE A 402 -12.78 13.78 20.34
C ILE A 402 -13.44 12.84 19.33
N HIS A 403 -14.24 11.89 19.82
CA HIS A 403 -14.98 10.96 18.98
C HIS A 403 -16.05 11.69 18.16
N ILE A 404 -16.23 11.35 16.88
CA ILE A 404 -17.10 12.12 15.96
C ILE A 404 -18.54 12.29 16.45
N VAL A 405 -19.11 11.29 17.13
CA VAL A 405 -20.46 11.36 17.71
C VAL A 405 -20.54 12.41 18.82
N GLU A 406 -19.47 12.57 19.59
CA GLU A 406 -19.37 13.51 20.72
C GLU A 406 -19.10 14.94 20.21
N TRP A 407 -18.26 15.09 19.19
CA TRP A 407 -18.08 16.35 18.46
C TRP A 407 -19.39 16.84 17.82
N VAL A 408 -20.16 15.96 17.17
CA VAL A 408 -21.49 16.29 16.63
C VAL A 408 -22.44 16.69 17.77
N TYR A 409 -22.48 15.92 18.86
CA TYR A 409 -23.34 16.20 20.01
C TYR A 409 -23.07 17.58 20.61
N GLU A 410 -21.79 17.94 20.83
CA GLU A 410 -21.41 19.26 21.32
C GLU A 410 -21.89 20.41 20.42
N ARG A 411 -21.81 20.25 19.10
CA ARG A 411 -22.20 21.30 18.14
C ARG A 411 -23.71 21.49 18.08
N LEU A 412 -24.46 20.39 18.10
CA LEU A 412 -25.92 20.42 18.17
C LEU A 412 -26.42 20.90 19.54
N ALA A 413 -25.75 20.57 20.65
CA ALA A 413 -26.06 21.11 21.97
C ALA A 413 -25.85 22.64 22.07
N LYS A 414 -24.95 23.20 21.25
CA LYS A 414 -24.75 24.66 21.10
C LYS A 414 -25.78 25.31 20.16
N GLY A 415 -26.76 24.55 19.65
CA GLY A 415 -27.87 25.04 18.86
C GLY A 415 -27.56 25.33 17.39
N ASN A 416 -26.36 25.00 16.88
CA ASN A 416 -25.98 25.25 15.50
C ASN A 416 -25.76 23.95 14.71
N VAL A 417 -26.71 23.64 13.80
CA VAL A 417 -26.56 22.51 12.87
C VAL A 417 -25.65 22.84 11.68
N GLU A 418 -25.47 24.13 11.34
CA GLU A 418 -24.64 24.56 10.20
C GLU A 418 -23.14 24.28 10.43
N ASP A 419 -22.71 24.17 11.68
CA ASP A 419 -21.37 23.70 12.06
C ASP A 419 -21.12 22.21 11.71
N VAL A 420 -22.18 21.41 11.60
CA VAL A 420 -22.16 19.95 11.39
C VAL A 420 -22.43 19.57 9.93
N VAL A 421 -23.20 20.40 9.21
CA VAL A 421 -23.57 20.14 7.81
C VAL A 421 -22.39 20.42 6.86
N ASP A 422 -22.26 19.59 5.83
CA ASP A 422 -21.21 19.72 4.83
C ASP A 422 -21.29 21.06 4.07
N LYS A 423 -20.20 21.83 4.14
CA LYS A 423 -20.10 23.18 3.53
C LYS A 423 -20.22 23.16 2.00
N SER A 424 -19.99 22.01 1.35
CA SER A 424 -20.21 21.83 -0.09
C SER A 424 -21.67 21.97 -0.50
N LEU A 425 -22.63 21.85 0.44
CA LEU A 425 -24.05 22.13 0.19
C LEU A 425 -24.36 23.63 0.10
N GLN A 426 -23.43 24.53 0.45
CA GLN A 426 -23.54 26.00 0.31
C GLN A 426 -24.78 26.68 0.93
N GLY A 427 -25.54 25.98 1.78
CA GLY A 427 -26.82 26.45 2.33
C GLY A 427 -28.06 25.97 1.54
N GLU A 428 -27.90 25.18 0.47
CA GLU A 428 -28.99 24.57 -0.32
C GLU A 428 -29.63 23.36 0.39
N TYR A 429 -30.02 23.53 1.66
CA TYR A 429 -30.71 22.51 2.46
C TYR A 429 -31.74 23.13 3.40
N ASP A 430 -32.84 22.43 3.66
CA ASP A 430 -33.73 22.81 4.75
C ASP A 430 -33.06 22.47 6.10
N VAL A 431 -32.86 23.51 6.92
CA VAL A 431 -32.28 23.43 8.27
C VAL A 431 -33.01 22.40 9.13
N ASN A 432 -34.34 22.28 9.00
CA ASN A 432 -35.12 21.31 9.78
C ASN A 432 -34.88 19.85 9.32
N CYS A 433 -34.72 19.62 8.01
CA CYS A 433 -34.27 18.34 7.48
C CYS A 433 -32.85 17.99 7.95
N ALA A 434 -31.92 18.96 7.99
CA ALA A 434 -30.58 18.74 8.54
C ALA A 434 -30.62 18.31 10.02
N TRP A 435 -31.41 19.02 10.85
CA TRP A 435 -31.65 18.63 12.25
C TRP A 435 -32.23 17.21 12.38
N LYS A 436 -33.25 16.85 11.59
CA LYS A 436 -33.86 15.51 11.62
C LYS A 436 -32.88 14.41 11.18
N ILE A 437 -32.05 14.67 10.16
CA ILE A 437 -31.01 13.74 9.69
C ILE A 437 -29.94 13.54 10.77
N ALA A 438 -29.44 14.63 11.36
CA ALA A 438 -28.44 14.58 12.42
C ALA A 438 -28.96 13.86 13.67
N TYR A 439 -30.22 14.10 14.05
CA TYR A 439 -30.88 13.39 15.15
C TYR A 439 -31.03 11.88 14.86
N VAL A 440 -31.47 11.49 13.66
CA VAL A 440 -31.53 10.07 13.26
C VAL A 440 -30.15 9.42 13.30
N ALA A 441 -29.11 10.11 12.80
CA ALA A 441 -27.73 9.62 12.82
C ALA A 441 -27.20 9.41 14.24
N LEU A 442 -27.43 10.34 15.17
CA LEU A 442 -27.05 10.18 16.58
C LEU A 442 -27.76 8.99 17.25
N ASN A 443 -29.05 8.78 16.96
CA ASN A 443 -29.79 7.63 17.49
C ASN A 443 -29.24 6.29 16.93
N CYS A 444 -28.89 6.22 15.65
CA CYS A 444 -28.21 5.06 15.06
C CYS A 444 -26.83 4.80 15.71
N ALA A 445 -26.13 5.86 16.13
CA ALA A 445 -24.79 5.80 16.70
C ALA A 445 -24.73 5.56 18.22
N MET A 446 -25.87 5.45 18.92
CA MET A 446 -25.89 5.24 20.38
C MET A 446 -25.08 4.01 20.81
N GLN A 447 -24.33 4.10 21.91
CA GLN A 447 -23.56 2.96 22.46
C GLN A 447 -24.46 1.75 22.74
N SER A 448 -25.60 1.97 23.40
CA SER A 448 -26.55 0.91 23.75
C SER A 448 -27.33 0.43 22.52
N SER A 449 -27.10 -0.81 22.10
CA SER A 449 -27.75 -1.41 20.92
C SER A 449 -29.27 -1.49 21.03
N THR A 450 -29.82 -1.61 22.25
CA THR A 450 -31.27 -1.62 22.51
C THR A 450 -31.93 -0.23 22.44
N LYS A 451 -31.14 0.85 22.35
CA LYS A 451 -31.64 2.21 22.10
C LYS A 451 -31.52 2.64 20.63
N ARG A 452 -30.84 1.86 19.78
CA ARG A 452 -30.71 2.16 18.35
C ARG A 452 -32.04 1.89 17.64
N PRO A 453 -32.50 2.78 16.75
CA PRO A 453 -33.67 2.52 15.92
C PRO A 453 -33.37 1.38 14.93
N THR A 454 -34.38 0.55 14.65
CA THR A 454 -34.30 -0.43 13.57
C THR A 454 -34.21 0.27 12.20
N MET A 455 -33.67 -0.41 11.19
CA MET A 455 -33.64 0.14 9.82
C MET A 455 -35.03 0.50 9.29
N THR A 456 -36.09 -0.17 9.74
CA THR A 456 -37.49 0.19 9.44
C THR A 456 -37.86 1.56 10.01
N GLU A 457 -37.51 1.84 11.27
CA GLU A 457 -37.78 3.12 11.93
C GLU A 457 -36.92 4.25 11.37
N VAL A 458 -35.66 3.97 11.02
CA VAL A 458 -34.77 4.90 10.30
C VAL A 458 -35.38 5.29 8.96
N VAL A 459 -35.76 4.30 8.13
CA VAL A 459 -36.38 4.53 6.83
C VAL A 459 -37.74 5.24 6.96
N MET A 460 -38.52 4.96 8.01
CA MET A 460 -39.77 5.66 8.29
C MET A 460 -39.53 7.14 8.61
N GLN A 461 -38.63 7.45 9.56
CA GLN A 461 -38.31 8.82 9.96
C GLN A 461 -37.70 9.68 8.85
N LEU A 462 -36.99 9.07 7.89
CA LEU A 462 -36.46 9.76 6.72
C LEU A 462 -37.53 9.97 5.63
N LYS A 463 -38.46 9.01 5.45
CA LYS A 463 -39.59 9.13 4.50
C LYS A 463 -40.67 10.11 4.96
N GLU A 464 -40.82 10.28 6.28
CA GLU A 464 -41.77 11.21 6.92
C GLU A 464 -41.64 12.65 6.38
N ARG A 465 -40.42 13.09 6.02
CA ARG A 465 -40.18 14.42 5.41
C ARG A 465 -40.31 14.46 3.89
N LEU A 466 -40.02 13.38 3.16
CA LEU A 466 -40.25 13.28 1.72
C LEU A 466 -41.73 13.51 1.37
N ALA A 467 -42.64 12.97 2.18
CA ALA A 467 -44.09 13.17 2.05
C ALA A 467 -44.55 14.61 2.36
N LEU A 468 -43.75 15.41 3.10
CA LEU A 468 -44.05 16.81 3.38
C LEU A 468 -43.57 17.74 2.25
N GLN A 469 -42.45 17.43 1.59
CA GLN A 469 -42.01 18.17 0.40
C GLN A 469 -42.93 17.91 -0.81
N SER A 470 -43.51 16.71 -0.93
CA SER A 470 -44.43 16.37 -2.03
C SER A 470 -45.86 16.90 -1.89
N ASN A 471 -46.15 17.76 -0.91
CA ASN A 471 -47.48 18.32 -0.65
C ASN A 471 -47.63 19.81 -1.05
N LEU A 472 -46.69 20.33 -1.85
CA LEU A 472 -46.77 21.67 -2.45
C LEU A 472 -47.31 21.69 -3.89
N ASP A 473 -47.47 20.52 -4.52
CA ASP A 473 -48.06 20.37 -5.86
C ASP A 473 -49.38 19.58 -5.83
N GLU A 474 -50.23 19.89 -6.81
CA GLU A 474 -51.51 19.24 -7.17
C GLU A 474 -52.61 19.11 -6.10
N THR A 475 -53.49 20.12 -6.10
CA THR A 475 -54.85 19.98 -5.57
C THR A 475 -55.73 19.06 -6.44
N LYS A 476 -56.24 17.94 -5.90
CA LYS A 476 -57.60 17.36 -6.14
C LYS A 476 -57.80 15.98 -5.48
N LEU A 477 -58.84 15.87 -4.64
CA LEU A 477 -59.69 14.68 -4.34
C LEU A 477 -59.02 13.33 -3.92
N GLU A 478 -59.57 12.49 -3.02
CA GLU A 478 -60.70 12.65 -2.09
C GLU A 478 -60.65 11.59 -0.96
N ASP A 479 -60.30 11.97 0.27
CA ASP A 479 -60.82 11.34 1.49
C ASP A 479 -60.74 12.32 2.68
N ARG A 480 -61.87 12.57 3.35
CA ARG A 480 -61.94 13.41 4.55
C ARG A 480 -61.77 12.62 5.86
N ASN A 481 -61.86 11.29 5.83
CA ASN A 481 -61.90 10.48 7.04
C ASN A 481 -60.51 10.12 7.58
N THR A 482 -59.55 9.82 6.70
CA THR A 482 -58.13 9.64 7.08
C THR A 482 -57.51 10.94 7.61
N LEU A 483 -57.70 12.06 6.91
CA LEU A 483 -57.13 13.36 7.31
C LEU A 483 -57.58 13.82 8.70
N LYS A 484 -58.81 13.49 9.11
CA LYS A 484 -59.33 13.84 10.43
C LYS A 484 -58.62 13.07 11.56
N ARG A 485 -58.45 11.75 11.39
CA ARG A 485 -57.74 10.88 12.35
C ARG A 485 -56.27 11.25 12.51
N LEU A 486 -55.63 11.74 11.45
CA LEU A 486 -54.25 12.24 11.50
C LEU A 486 -54.13 13.53 12.31
N LYS A 487 -55.05 14.50 12.14
CA LYS A 487 -55.04 15.74 12.93
C LYS A 487 -55.28 15.49 14.42
N GLU A 488 -56.19 14.57 14.76
CA GLU A 488 -56.47 14.14 16.14
C GLU A 488 -55.25 13.44 16.81
N HIS A 489 -54.21 13.04 16.05
CA HIS A 489 -52.93 12.55 16.59
C HIS A 489 -51.86 13.66 16.74
N VAL A 490 -51.85 14.64 15.82
CA VAL A 490 -50.81 15.70 15.78
C VAL A 490 -50.95 16.71 16.93
N GLU A 491 -52.18 17.01 17.39
CA GLU A 491 -52.39 17.96 18.49
C GLU A 491 -51.84 17.49 19.85
N MET A 492 -51.45 16.22 19.99
CA MET A 492 -50.93 15.67 21.26
C MET A 492 -49.43 15.90 21.50
N HIS A 493 -48.66 16.30 20.48
CA HIS A 493 -47.20 16.52 20.58
C HIS A 493 -46.85 17.98 20.33
N GLN A 494 -47.27 18.86 21.25
CA GLN A 494 -46.72 20.21 21.34
C GLN A 494 -45.21 20.15 21.66
N ILE A 495 -44.47 21.12 21.12
CA ILE A 495 -43.02 21.22 21.31
C ILE A 495 -42.72 21.51 22.78
N SER A 496 -42.18 20.53 23.49
CA SER A 496 -41.60 20.69 24.82
C SER A 496 -40.09 20.57 24.72
N THR A 497 -39.37 21.48 25.38
CA THR A 497 -37.96 21.28 25.73
C THR A 497 -37.80 20.01 26.55
N PHE A 498 -36.80 19.20 26.23
CA PHE A 498 -36.41 18.04 27.03
C PHE A 498 -34.90 17.95 27.15
N GLU A 499 -34.42 17.90 28.39
CA GLU A 499 -33.04 17.62 28.74
C GLU A 499 -32.76 16.12 28.57
N ILE A 500 -31.50 15.77 28.26
CA ILE A 500 -31.05 14.37 28.19
C ILE A 500 -29.77 14.27 29.00
N GLU A 501 -29.84 13.56 30.14
CA GLU A 501 -28.66 13.26 30.95
C GLU A 501 -27.78 12.19 30.30
N CYS A 502 -26.47 12.43 30.28
CA CYS A 502 -25.47 11.42 29.91
C CYS A 502 -25.02 10.64 31.16
N ALA A 503 -25.05 9.30 31.08
CA ALA A 503 -24.34 8.45 32.02
C ALA A 503 -22.85 8.34 31.63
N SER A 504 -21.96 8.31 32.61
CA SER A 504 -20.51 8.30 32.40
C SER A 504 -20.01 7.02 31.71
N ILE A 505 -19.07 7.19 30.77
CA ILE A 505 -18.42 6.10 30.02
C ILE A 505 -17.58 5.22 30.97
N SER A 506 -17.63 3.90 30.78
CA SER A 506 -16.66 2.95 31.34
C SER A 506 -16.33 1.87 30.32
N ASP A 507 -15.04 1.60 30.09
CA ASP A 507 -14.59 0.63 29.08
C ASP A 507 -14.98 -0.82 29.39
N LYS A 508 -15.99 -1.32 28.68
CA LYS A 508 -16.06 -2.70 28.14
C LYS A 508 -17.17 -2.86 27.10
N ASP A 509 -17.05 -3.95 26.34
CA ASP A 509 -18.03 -4.54 25.41
C ASP A 509 -18.41 -3.67 24.19
N GLY A 510 -17.56 -3.71 23.16
CA GLY A 510 -17.90 -3.23 21.82
C GLY A 510 -19.01 -4.06 21.15
N PRO A 511 -19.86 -3.46 20.30
CA PRO A 511 -21.09 -4.09 19.83
C PRO A 511 -20.86 -5.16 18.75
N SER A 512 -21.38 -6.36 19.00
CA SER A 512 -21.61 -7.38 17.97
C SER A 512 -22.79 -7.01 17.08
N ALA A 513 -22.74 -7.36 15.80
CA ALA A 513 -23.77 -7.03 14.81
C ALA A 513 -24.93 -8.04 14.78
N ARG A 514 -26.13 -7.55 14.47
CA ARG A 514 -27.33 -8.28 14.04
C ARG A 514 -28.10 -7.43 13.03
#